data_AF-A0A085FCN7-F1
#
_entry.id   AF-A0A085FCN7-F1
#
_cell.length_a   1.000
_cell.length_b   1.000
_cell.length_c   1.000
_cell.angle_alpha   90.00
_cell.angle_beta   90.00
_cell.angle_gamma   90.00
#
_symmetry.space_group_name_H-M   'P 1'
#
loop_
_entity.id
_entity.type
_entity.pdbx_description
1 polymer ?
#
loop_
_entity_poly.entity_id
_entity_poly.type
_entity_poly.pdbx_seq_one_letter_code
_entity_poly.pdbx_strand_id
1 'polypeptide(L)'
;MDITVTQRPDEAVWLLTDLLGRPMGEITENPVGEFRLVTAGQALETMKAMKHGPFPSLDAALAEIERFTRSSCRRAAPKRENGKVPA
;
A
#
# COMPACT_ATOMS: atom_id res chain seq x y z
N MET A 1 7.44 12.38 3.62
CA MET A 1 7.45 11.13 4.40
C MET A 1 7.74 10.01 3.41
N ASP A 2 8.34 8.89 3.80
CA ASP A 2 8.47 7.75 2.89
C ASP A 2 7.50 6.67 3.38
N ILE A 3 6.82 6.03 2.44
CA ILE A 3 5.83 4.98 2.69
C ILE A 3 6.39 3.70 2.08
N THR A 4 6.54 2.67 2.90
CA THR A 4 6.89 1.33 2.44
C THR A 4 5.62 0.61 2.02
N VAL A 5 5.63 0.06 0.81
CA VAL A 5 4.53 -0.71 0.23
C VAL A 5 4.94 -2.17 0.20
N THR A 6 4.27 -3.02 0.99
CA THR A 6 4.55 -4.46 1.05
C THR A 6 3.34 -5.24 0.58
N GLN A 7 3.50 -6.08 -0.45
CA GLN A 7 2.43 -6.97 -0.87
C GLN A 7 2.30 -8.14 0.11
N ARG A 8 1.07 -8.48 0.51
CA ARG A 8 0.81 -9.71 1.25
C ARG A 8 0.96 -10.92 0.32
N PRO A 9 1.60 -12.01 0.77
CA PRO A 9 1.69 -13.23 -0.02
C PRO A 9 0.29 -13.72 -0.43
N ASP A 10 0.14 -14.10 -1.70
CA ASP A 10 -1.08 -14.70 -2.27
C ASP A 10 -2.37 -13.87 -2.15
N GLU A 11 -2.27 -12.60 -1.76
CA GLU A 11 -3.37 -11.65 -1.66
C GLU A 11 -3.15 -10.46 -2.59
N ALA A 12 -4.22 -9.96 -3.21
CA ALA A 12 -4.21 -8.68 -3.93
C ALA A 12 -4.34 -7.50 -2.96
N VAL A 13 -3.48 -7.50 -1.95
CA VAL A 13 -3.45 -6.54 -0.83
C VAL A 13 -2.04 -6.02 -0.64
N TRP A 14 -1.89 -4.69 -0.61
CA TRP A 14 -0.62 -3.99 -0.41
C TRP A 14 -0.69 -3.16 0.87
N LEU A 15 0.09 -3.54 1.87
CA LEU A 15 0.19 -2.83 3.14
C LEU A 15 1.03 -1.58 2.98
N LEU A 16 0.54 -0.48 3.55
CA LEU A 16 1.21 0.81 3.62
C LEU A 16 1.71 1.06 5.03
N THR A 17 3.01 1.23 5.17
CA THR A 17 3.67 1.47 6.45
C THR A 17 4.59 2.68 6.34
N ASP A 18 4.58 3.58 7.33
CA ASP A 18 5.55 4.68 7.37
C ASP A 18 6.97 4.20 7.76
N LEU A 19 7.94 5.11 7.70
CA LEU A 19 9.33 4.82 8.13
C LEU A 19 9.47 4.43 9.61
N LEU A 20 8.47 4.73 10.44
CA LEU A 20 8.44 4.42 11.85
C LEU A 20 7.76 3.07 12.12
N GLY A 21 7.39 2.33 11.08
CA GLY A 21 6.71 1.04 11.20
C GLY A 21 5.21 1.16 11.53
N ARG A 22 4.64 2.36 11.45
CA ARG A 22 3.23 2.59 11.80
C ARG A 22 2.33 2.24 10.61
N PRO A 23 1.21 1.55 10.83
CA PRO A 23 0.28 1.24 9.76
C PRO A 23 -0.40 2.51 9.27
N MET A 24 -0.32 2.74 7.97
CA MET A 24 -1.03 3.82 7.28
C MET A 24 -2.29 3.31 6.56
N GLY A 25 -2.38 2.02 6.33
CA GLY A 25 -3.52 1.41 5.65
C GLY A 25 -3.10 0.31 4.70
N GLU A 26 -3.98 0.00 3.77
CA GLU A 26 -3.75 -0.98 2.73
C GLU A 26 -4.45 -0.58 1.44
N ILE A 27 -3.88 -0.98 0.31
CA ILE A 27 -4.56 -0.94 -0.99
C ILE A 27 -5.06 -2.35 -1.26
N THR A 28 -6.32 -2.47 -1.65
CA THR A 28 -6.94 -3.74 -2.04
C THR A 28 -7.40 -3.66 -3.49
N GLU A 29 -7.26 -4.77 -4.22
CA GLU A 29 -7.86 -4.92 -5.54
C GLU A 29 -9.22 -5.61 -5.40
N ASN A 30 -10.31 -4.86 -5.60
CA ASN A 30 -11.67 -5.40 -5.59
C ASN A 30 -12.66 -4.43 -6.26
N PRO A 31 -13.30 -4.82 -7.39
CA PRO A 31 -13.07 -6.02 -8.20
C PRO A 31 -11.69 -6.03 -8.89
N VAL A 32 -11.36 -7.13 -9.60
CA VAL A 32 -10.13 -7.22 -10.40
C VAL A 32 -10.00 -6.00 -11.33
N GLY A 33 -8.85 -5.34 -11.29
CA GLY A 33 -8.55 -4.10 -12.00
C GLY A 33 -8.95 -2.81 -11.28
N GLU A 34 -9.65 -2.88 -10.14
CA GLU A 34 -10.02 -1.72 -9.32
C GLU A 34 -9.26 -1.71 -7.99
N PHE A 35 -8.38 -0.72 -7.83
CA PHE A 35 -7.58 -0.56 -6.63
C PHE A 35 -8.21 0.47 -5.70
N ARG A 36 -8.38 0.13 -4.43
CA ARG A 36 -8.99 0.99 -3.40
C ARG A 36 -8.06 1.10 -2.21
N LEU A 37 -7.89 2.32 -1.72
CA LEU A 37 -7.15 2.61 -0.50
C LEU A 37 -8.08 2.56 0.70
N VAL A 38 -7.72 1.75 1.68
CA VAL A 38 -8.30 1.72 3.01
C VAL A 38 -7.28 2.31 3.98
N THR A 39 -7.54 3.50 4.50
CA THR A 39 -6.64 4.20 5.43
C THR A 39 -6.80 3.68 6.86
N ALA A 40 -5.71 3.75 7.63
CA ALA A 40 -5.68 3.33 9.03
C ALA A 40 -4.85 4.30 9.89
N GLY A 41 -5.11 4.31 11.20
CA GLY A 41 -4.35 5.12 12.15
C GLY A 41 -4.36 6.61 11.79
N GLN A 42 -3.19 7.24 11.79
CA GLN A 42 -3.03 8.67 11.47
C GLN A 42 -3.31 9.01 10.00
N ALA A 43 -3.34 8.01 9.11
CA ALA A 43 -3.70 8.21 7.72
C ALA A 43 -5.18 8.57 7.54
N LEU A 44 -6.05 8.14 8.48
CA LEU A 44 -7.49 8.46 8.43
C LEU A 44 -7.73 9.96 8.42
N GLU A 45 -6.96 10.73 9.20
CA GLU A 45 -7.07 12.18 9.26
C GLU A 45 -6.27 12.84 8.15
N THR A 46 -5.01 12.42 7.98
CA THR A 46 -4.08 13.07 7.03
C THR A 46 -4.45 12.83 5.57
N MET A 47 -5.13 11.74 5.23
CA MET A 47 -5.57 11.42 3.87
C MET A 47 -7.09 11.57 3.69
N LYS A 48 -7.83 12.09 4.67
CA LYS A 48 -9.30 12.17 4.64
C LYS A 48 -9.87 12.82 3.38
N ALA A 49 -9.20 13.88 2.89
CA ALA A 49 -9.62 14.65 1.73
C ALA A 49 -9.05 14.13 0.40
N MET A 50 -8.24 13.06 0.45
CA MET A 50 -7.67 12.42 -0.74
C MET A 50 -8.70 11.51 -1.40
N LYS A 51 -8.52 11.27 -2.70
CA LYS A 51 -9.24 10.20 -3.39
C LYS A 51 -8.79 8.83 -2.84
N HIS A 52 -9.74 7.97 -2.49
CA HIS A 52 -9.46 6.61 -1.98
C HIS A 52 -9.69 5.51 -3.02
N GLY A 53 -10.02 5.89 -4.26
CA GLY A 53 -10.30 4.98 -5.36
C GLY A 53 -11.74 5.09 -5.87
N PRO A 54 -12.15 4.22 -6.81
CA PRO A 54 -11.30 3.22 -7.46
C PRO A 54 -10.21 3.87 -8.33
N PHE A 55 -9.04 3.23 -8.37
CA PHE A 55 -7.91 3.55 -9.23
C PHE A 55 -7.72 2.43 -10.27
N PRO A 56 -7.25 2.76 -11.49
CA PRO A 56 -7.10 1.78 -12.57
C PRO A 56 -5.87 0.87 -12.42
N SER A 57 -4.97 1.17 -11.48
CA SER A 57 -3.78 0.36 -11.19
C SER A 57 -3.26 0.68 -9.80
N LEU A 58 -2.45 -0.24 -9.23
CA LEU A 58 -1.69 0.02 -8.01
C LEU A 58 -0.82 1.27 -8.16
N ASP A 59 -0.14 1.43 -9.30
CA ASP A 59 0.74 2.56 -9.56
C ASP A 59 -0.02 3.90 -9.52
N ALA A 60 -1.23 3.95 -10.09
CA ALA A 60 -2.08 5.14 -10.03
C ALA A 60 -2.55 5.47 -8.60
N ALA A 61 -2.82 4.44 -7.78
CA ALA A 61 -3.14 4.63 -6.38
C ALA A 61 -1.94 5.18 -5.59
N LEU A 62 -0.74 4.63 -5.83
CA LEU A 62 0.50 5.12 -5.22
C LEU A 62 0.82 6.56 -5.64
N ALA A 63 0.69 6.89 -6.93
CA ALA A 63 0.92 8.24 -7.43
C ALA A 63 0.00 9.28 -6.77
N GLU A 64 -1.27 8.94 -6.52
CA GLU A 64 -2.19 9.83 -5.81
C GLU A 64 -1.78 10.03 -4.34
N ILE A 65 -1.35 8.96 -3.66
CA ILE A 65 -0.81 9.03 -2.30
C ILE A 65 0.43 9.94 -2.26
N GLU A 66 1.38 9.73 -3.16
CA GLU A 66 2.61 10.52 -3.27
C GLU A 66 2.29 12.00 -3.51
N ARG A 67 1.38 12.29 -4.45
CA ARG A 67 0.94 13.63 -4.80
C ARG A 67 0.30 14.35 -3.62
N PHE A 68 -0.61 13.68 -2.90
CA PHE A 68 -1.37 14.27 -1.81
C PHE A 68 -0.51 14.47 -0.56
N THR A 69 0.27 13.46 -0.19
CA THR A 69 1.09 13.47 1.04
C THR A 69 2.49 14.03 0.84
N ARG A 70 2.85 14.42 -0.39
CA ARG A 70 4.21 14.86 -0.77
C ARG A 70 5.28 13.89 -0.29
N SER A 71 4.98 12.61 -0.44
CA SER A 71 5.75 11.49 0.08
C SER A 71 6.14 10.57 -1.07
N SER A 72 7.12 9.70 -0.82
CA SER A 72 7.55 8.70 -1.81
C SER A 72 7.10 7.31 -1.37
N CYS A 73 6.45 6.58 -2.26
CA CYS A 73 6.04 5.20 -2.06
C CYS A 73 7.14 4.26 -2.58
N ARG A 74 7.73 3.49 -1.67
CA ARG A 74 8.77 2.50 -1.98
C ARG A 74 8.20 1.11 -1.88
N ARG A 75 8.14 0.41 -3.01
CA ARG A 75 7.78 -1.02 -3.02
C ARG A 75 8.91 -1.82 -2.40
N ALA A 76 8.61 -2.50 -1.30
CA ALA A 76 9.50 -3.53 -0.78
C ALA A 76 9.58 -4.65 -1.82
N ALA A 77 10.79 -5.11 -2.14
CA ALA A 77 10.94 -6.30 -2.95
C ALA A 77 10.18 -7.46 -2.26
N PRO A 78 9.50 -8.35 -3.02
CA PRO A 78 8.90 -9.53 -2.42
C PRO A 78 10.01 -10.25 -1.67
N LYS A 79 9.82 -10.41 -0.36
CA LYS A 79 10.77 -11.16 0.47
C LYS A 79 10.73 -12.58 -0.08
N ARG A 80 11.75 -12.99 -0.84
CA ARG A 80 11.92 -14.40 -1.20
C ARG A 80 11.96 -15.15 0.14
N GLU A 81 10.93 -15.93 0.43
CA GLU A 81 10.94 -16.80 1.60
C GLU A 81 12.07 -17.80 1.38
N ASN A 82 13.20 -17.54 2.06
CA ASN A 82 14.36 -18.39 1.95
C ASN A 82 14.17 -19.58 2.90
N GLY A 83 13.71 -20.70 2.34
CA GLY A 83 14.10 -22.04 2.77
C GLY A 83 13.20 -22.74 3.79
N LYS A 84 12.38 -23.67 3.28
CA LYS A 84 12.25 -24.99 3.90
C LYS A 84 12.07 -26.06 2.81
N VAL A 85 13.16 -26.77 2.51
CA VAL A 85 13.09 -28.06 1.80
C VAL A 85 12.90 -29.13 2.89
N PRO A 86 11.77 -29.84 2.97
CA PRO A 86 11.73 -31.08 3.73
C PRO A 86 12.35 -32.21 2.89
N ALA A 87 13.30 -32.90 3.50
CA ALA A 87 13.77 -34.22 3.09
C ALA A 87 12.72 -35.30 3.44
#